data_AF-A0A5E4KVD2-F1
#
_entry.id   AF-A0A5E4KVD2-F1
#
_cell.length_a   1.000
_cell.length_b   1.000
_cell.length_c   1.000
_cell.angle_alpha   90.00
_cell.angle_beta   90.00
_cell.angle_gamma   90.00
#
_symmetry.space_group_name_H-M   'P 1'
#
loop_
_entity.id
_entity.type
_entity.pdbx_description
1 polymer ?
#
loop_
_entity_poly.entity_id
_entity_poly.type
_entity_poly.pdbx_seq_one_letter_code
_entity_poly.pdbx_strand_id
1 'polypeptide(L)'
;MENEIGRCGIACEVCKNFKNVCLGCEEENQIEKICVIYDCASSKNVKYCFDCSEFPCDLLNIAKSYCPKTAKIKLETLLNN
;
A
#
# COMPACT_ATOMS: atom_id res chain seq x y z
N MET A 1 -16.40 -2.32 -4.37
CA MET A 1 -15.24 -1.61 -3.76
C MET A 1 -15.00 -0.28 -4.47
N GLU A 2 -15.96 0.63 -4.43
CA GLU A 2 -15.66 2.06 -4.56
C GLU A 2 -15.77 2.61 -3.13
N ASN A 3 -14.87 3.50 -2.72
CA ASN A 3 -14.74 4.08 -1.36
C ASN A 3 -13.89 3.33 -0.31
N GLU A 4 -13.12 2.29 -0.65
CA GLU A 4 -12.22 1.69 0.35
C GLU A 4 -10.98 2.56 0.62
N ILE A 5 -10.66 2.75 1.90
CA ILE A 5 -9.45 3.44 2.36
C ILE A 5 -8.40 2.38 2.66
N GLY A 6 -7.25 2.44 1.99
CA GLY A 6 -6.13 1.55 2.29
C GLY A 6 -5.54 1.87 3.66
N ARG A 7 -4.76 0.94 4.24
CA ARG A 7 -4.13 1.16 5.56
C ARG A 7 -3.21 2.38 5.60
N CYS A 8 -2.74 2.88 4.44
CA CYS A 8 -2.02 4.16 4.32
C CYS A 8 -2.86 5.41 4.59
N GLY A 9 -4.19 5.28 4.75
CA GLY A 9 -5.12 6.39 4.92
C GLY A 9 -5.51 7.08 3.61
N ILE A 10 -5.15 6.51 2.45
CA ILE A 10 -5.53 7.04 1.13
C ILE A 10 -6.75 6.26 0.62
N ALA A 11 -7.77 6.98 0.16
CA ALA A 11 -8.89 6.38 -0.56
C ALA A 11 -8.37 5.73 -1.86
N CYS A 12 -8.69 4.46 -2.09
CA CYS A 12 -8.22 3.72 -3.26
C CYS A 12 -8.55 4.44 -4.57
N GLU A 13 -9.69 5.14 -4.64
CA GLU A 13 -10.13 5.90 -5.83
C GLU A 13 -9.17 7.03 -6.25
N VAL A 14 -8.41 7.63 -5.32
CA VAL A 14 -7.40 8.66 -5.64
C VAL A 14 -5.99 8.08 -5.75
N CYS A 15 -5.80 6.79 -5.49
CA CYS A 15 -4.51 6.12 -5.59
C CYS A 15 -4.17 5.80 -7.04
N LYS A 16 -3.09 6.38 -7.57
CA LYS A 16 -2.62 6.16 -8.96
C LYS A 16 -2.37 4.70 -9.36
N ASN A 17 -2.17 3.80 -8.39
CA ASN A 17 -1.86 2.39 -8.64
C ASN A 17 -3.11 1.49 -8.62
N PHE A 18 -4.19 1.93 -7.97
CA PHE A 18 -5.44 1.17 -7.86
C PHE A 18 -6.07 0.96 -9.24
N LYS A 19 -6.61 -0.24 -9.50
CA LYS A 19 -7.15 -0.72 -10.79
C LYS A 19 -6.14 -0.78 -11.96
N ASN A 20 -4.89 -0.33 -11.78
CA ASN A 20 -3.80 -0.52 -12.74
C ASN A 20 -2.98 -1.76 -12.39
N VAL A 21 -2.26 -1.69 -11.28
CA VAL A 21 -1.33 -2.72 -10.80
C VAL A 21 -1.67 -3.23 -9.40
N CYS A 22 -2.79 -2.75 -8.84
CA CYS A 22 -3.24 -3.03 -7.47
C CYS A 22 -4.77 -3.20 -7.46
N LEU A 23 -5.24 -4.32 -6.93
CA LEU A 23 -6.64 -4.70 -6.79
C LEU A 23 -7.33 -4.07 -5.57
N GLY A 24 -6.56 -3.60 -4.59
CA GLY A 24 -7.08 -3.05 -3.34
C GLY A 24 -6.16 -3.40 -2.17
N CYS A 25 -6.12 -2.56 -1.13
CA CYS A 25 -5.14 -2.74 -0.06
C CYS A 25 -5.31 -4.07 0.69
N GLU A 26 -6.55 -4.44 1.03
CA GLU A 26 -6.80 -5.68 1.80
C GLU A 26 -6.67 -6.91 0.89
N GLU A 27 -7.28 -6.89 -0.31
CA GLU A 27 -7.20 -8.02 -1.25
C GLU A 27 -5.76 -8.35 -1.65
N GLU A 28 -4.97 -7.34 -2.01
CA GLU A 28 -3.59 -7.57 -2.45
C GLU A 28 -2.72 -8.18 -1.37
N ASN A 29 -2.81 -7.66 -0.15
CA ASN A 29 -1.95 -8.11 0.94
C ASN A 29 -2.47 -9.38 1.64
N GLN A 30 -3.64 -9.88 1.26
CA GLN A 30 -4.07 -11.25 1.57
C GLN A 30 -3.42 -12.27 0.63
N ILE A 31 -3.22 -11.93 -0.65
CA ILE A 31 -2.57 -12.80 -1.64
C ILE A 31 -1.05 -12.79 -1.43
N GLU A 32 -0.47 -11.59 -1.42
CA GLU A 32 0.96 -11.40 -1.23
C GLU A 32 1.22 -10.13 -0.41
N LYS A 33 1.87 -10.26 0.74
CA LYS A 33 2.24 -9.12 1.60
C LYS A 33 3.42 -8.35 1.01
N ILE A 34 3.14 -7.48 0.04
CA ILE A 34 4.15 -6.67 -0.66
C ILE A 34 4.18 -5.24 -0.10
N CYS A 35 3.08 -4.75 0.48
CA CYS A 35 2.98 -3.38 0.94
C CYS A 35 3.52 -3.21 2.37
N VAL A 36 4.67 -2.54 2.49
CA VAL A 36 5.30 -2.25 3.80
C VAL A 36 4.40 -1.45 4.76
N ILE A 37 3.48 -0.61 4.24
CA ILE A 37 2.50 0.08 5.08
C ILE A 37 1.49 -0.91 5.66
N TYR A 38 1.00 -1.85 4.84
CA TYR A 38 0.04 -2.84 5.29
C TYR A 38 0.63 -3.70 6.40
N ASP A 39 1.88 -4.14 6.24
CA ASP A 39 2.59 -4.92 7.25
C ASP A 39 2.83 -4.12 8.54
N CYS A 40 3.24 -2.85 8.43
CA CYS A 40 3.41 -1.98 9.59
C CYS A 40 2.10 -1.74 10.35
N ALA A 41 1.01 -1.44 9.63
CA ALA A 41 -0.30 -1.27 10.25
C ALA A 41 -0.80 -2.57 10.91
N SER A 42 -0.58 -3.72 10.26
CA SER A 42 -0.90 -5.04 10.81
C SER A 42 -0.13 -5.33 12.09
N SER A 43 1.19 -5.09 12.11
CA SER A 43 2.03 -5.40 13.28
C SER A 43 1.74 -4.50 14.47
N LYS A 44 1.32 -3.27 14.22
CA LYS A 44 0.89 -2.31 15.26
C LYS A 44 -0.60 -2.44 15.64
N ASN A 45 -1.32 -3.36 15.02
CA ASN A 45 -2.75 -3.57 15.21
C ASN A 45 -3.59 -2.29 15.04
N VAL A 46 -3.26 -1.49 14.04
CA VAL A 46 -3.99 -0.28 13.66
C VAL A 46 -4.64 -0.48 12.30
N LYS A 47 -5.86 0.06 12.13
CA LYS A 47 -6.61 -0.07 10.89
C LYS A 47 -6.04 0.86 9.81
N TYR A 48 -5.75 2.10 10.17
CA TYR A 48 -5.16 3.09 9.27
C TYR A 48 -3.92 3.74 9.90
N CYS A 49 -3.05 4.29 9.05
CA CYS A 49 -1.87 5.01 9.51
C CYS A 49 -2.22 6.17 10.44
N PHE A 50 -3.34 6.87 10.21
CA PHE A 50 -3.77 7.99 11.07
C PHE A 50 -4.31 7.54 12.44
N ASP A 51 -4.56 6.24 12.65
CA ASP A 51 -4.87 5.69 13.97
C ASP A 51 -3.59 5.38 14.78
N CYS A 52 -2.41 5.45 14.14
CA CYS A 52 -1.13 5.17 14.78
C CYS A 52 -0.67 6.38 15.61
N SER A 53 -0.19 6.14 16.83
CA SER A 53 0.36 7.18 17.72
C SER A 53 1.61 7.88 17.17
N GLU A 54 2.31 7.25 16.22
CA GLU A 54 3.48 7.81 15.54
C GLU A 54 3.11 8.59 14.27
N PHE A 55 1.82 8.77 13.96
CA PHE A 55 1.40 9.47 12.76
C PHE A 55 1.65 10.99 12.87
N PRO A 56 2.19 11.64 11.82
CA PRO A 56 2.76 11.06 10.60
C PRO A 56 4.18 10.52 10.83
N CYS A 57 4.50 9.34 10.30
CA CYS A 57 5.84 8.75 10.40
C CYS A 57 6.57 8.70 9.05
N ASP A 58 7.90 8.56 9.10
CA ASP A 58 8.76 8.57 7.90
C ASP A 58 8.42 7.45 6.92
N LEU A 59 8.02 6.28 7.42
CA LEU A 59 7.60 5.15 6.57
C LEU A 59 6.45 5.57 5.65
N LEU A 60 5.46 6.31 6.16
CA LEU A 60 4.32 6.78 5.37
C LEU A 60 4.77 7.76 4.29
N ASN A 61 5.69 8.67 4.59
CA ASN A 61 6.21 9.64 3.63
C ASN A 61 6.95 8.94 2.47
N ILE A 62 7.79 7.96 2.79
CA ILE A 62 8.52 7.16 1.80
C ILE A 62 7.53 6.39 0.92
N ALA A 63 6.56 5.70 1.52
CA ALA A 63 5.64 4.84 0.78
C ALA A 63 4.54 5.61 0.01
N LYS A 64 4.21 6.86 0.37
CA LYS A 64 3.39 7.74 -0.50
C LYS A 64 4.12 8.08 -1.80
N SER A 65 5.44 8.24 -1.71
CA SER A 65 6.30 8.51 -2.87
C SER A 65 6.48 7.25 -3.74
N TYR A 66 6.40 6.06 -3.12
CA TYR A 66 6.77 4.79 -3.72
C TYR A 66 5.80 3.66 -3.34
N CYS A 67 5.10 3.08 -4.32
CA CYS A 67 4.31 1.87 -4.11
C CYS A 67 5.18 0.62 -4.36
N PRO A 68 5.39 -0.27 -3.36
CA PRO A 68 6.22 -1.46 -3.52
C PRO A 68 5.76 -2.41 -4.63
N LYS A 69 4.44 -2.54 -4.84
CA LYS A 69 3.89 -3.39 -5.89
C LYS A 69 4.27 -2.91 -7.30
N THR A 70 4.16 -1.59 -7.53
CA THR A 70 4.55 -0.99 -8.82
C THR A 70 6.03 -1.21 -9.13
N ALA A 71 6.89 -1.16 -8.11
CA ALA A 71 8.32 -1.40 -8.30
C ALA A 71 8.65 -2.86 -8.57
N LYS A 72 7.99 -3.80 -7.86
CA LYS A 72 8.13 -5.24 -8.13
C LYS A 72 7.77 -5.57 -9.57
N ILE A 73 6.61 -5.12 -10.05
CA ILE A 73 6.16 -5.35 -11.44
C ILE A 73 7.16 -4.77 -12.46
N LYS A 74 7.68 -3.56 -12.18
CA LYS A 74 8.68 -2.93 -13.05
C LYS A 74 9.98 -3.74 -13.10
N LEU A 75 10.44 -4.28 -11.98
CA LEU A 75 11.63 -5.15 -11.92
C LEU A 75 11.39 -6.46 -12.67
N GLU A 76 10.26 -7.12 -12.45
CA GLU A 76 9.90 -8.37 -13.16
C GLU A 76 9.81 -8.14 -14.68
N THR A 77 9.26 -7.01 -15.10
CA THR A 77 9.20 -6.66 -16.53
C THR A 77 10.61 -6.44 -17.11
N LEU A 78 11.54 -5.86 -16.35
CA LEU A 78 12.92 -5.65 -16.80
C LEU A 78 13.75 -6.94 -16.85
N LEU A 79 13.45 -7.90 -15.97
CA LEU A 79 14.18 -9.18 -15.91
C LEU A 79 13.69 -10.20 -16.94
N ASN A 80 12.47 -10.03 -17.46
CA ASN A 80 11.83 -10.92 -18.42
C ASN A 80 11.86 -10.39 -19.88
N ASN A 81 12.59 -9.30 -20.14
CA ASN A 81 12.88 -8.73 -21.46
C ASN A 81 14.39 -8.72 -21.72
#